data_AF-A0A7Z9WL81-F1
#
_entry.id   AF-A0A7Z9WL81-F1
#
_cell.length_a   1.000
_cell.length_b   1.000
_cell.length_c   1.000
_cell.angle_alpha   90.00
_cell.angle_beta   90.00
_cell.angle_gamma   90.00
#
_symmetry.space_group_name_H-M   'P 1'
#
loop_
_entity.id
_entity.type
_entity.pdbx_description
1 polymer ?
#
loop_
_entity_poly.entity_id
_entity_poly.type
_entity_poly.pdbx_seq_one_letter_code
_entity_poly.pdbx_strand_id
1 'polypeptide(L)' 'MVEIDILYLVDRLESLLNEGWRVPFTSNLIINEDKFLDIIDHMRTSIPEEVKRAQRIERERERIIA' A
#
# COMPACT_ATOMS: atom_id res chain seq x y z
N MET A 1 -8.26 -14.56 11.76
CA MET A 1 -7.10 -13.95 11.09
C MET A 1 -7.57 -12.60 10.60
N VAL A 2 -6.99 -11.52 11.09
CA VAL A 2 -7.31 -10.18 10.61
C VAL A 2 -6.61 -10.04 9.26
N GLU A 3 -7.38 -9.82 8.20
CA GLU A 3 -6.85 -9.49 6.89
C GLU A 3 -5.93 -8.26 7.06
N ILE A 4 -4.69 -8.34 6.58
CA ILE A 4 -3.80 -7.17 6.57
C ILE A 4 -4.41 -6.21 5.55
N ASP A 5 -5.26 -5.31 6.05
CA ASP A 5 -5.95 -4.31 5.25
C ASP A 5 -4.93 -3.26 4.78
N ILE A 6 -5.11 -2.74 3.57
CA ILE A 6 -4.31 -1.64 3.03
C ILE A 6 -4.28 -0.46 4.01
N LEU A 7 -5.36 -0.23 4.76
CA LEU A 7 -5.40 0.78 5.81
C LEU A 7 -4.33 0.55 6.90
N TYR A 8 -4.14 -0.68 7.36
CA TYR A 8 -3.12 -0.98 8.37
C TYR A 8 -1.69 -0.75 7.83
N LEU A 9 -1.47 -1.03 6.55
CA LEU A 9 -0.19 -0.76 5.91
C LEU A 9 0.07 0.74 5.75
N VAL A 10 -0.97 1.53 5.48
CA VAL A 10 -0.91 3.00 5.48
C VAL A 10 -0.58 3.53 6.88
N ASP A 11 -1.25 3.07 7.93
CA ASP A 11 -0.98 3.49 9.31
C ASP A 11 0.46 3.15 9.73
N ARG A 12 0.97 1.99 9.31
CA ARG A 12 2.34 1.57 9.57
C ARG A 12 3.36 2.43 8.82
N LEU A 13 3.05 2.83 7.59
CA LEU A 13 3.87 3.78 6.84
C LEU A 13 3.88 5.16 7.52
N GLU A 14 2.72 5.67 7.91
CA GLU A 14 2.60 6.96 8.60
C GLU A 14 3.37 6.97 9.92
N SER A 15 3.32 5.86 10.67
CA SER A 15 4.11 5.69 11.89
C SER A 15 5.62 5.73 11.61
N LEU A 16 6.10 5.05 10.56
CA LEU A 16 7.50 5.10 10.15
C LEU A 16 7.94 6.53 9.77
N LEU A 17 7.06 7.29 9.13
CA LEU A 17 7.34 8.68 8.77
C LEU A 17 7.39 9.61 10.00
N ASN A 18 6.53 9.37 10.99
CA ASN A 18 6.52 10.13 12.25
C ASN A 18 7.73 9.81 13.15
N GLU A 19 8.22 8.57 13.12
CA GLU A 19 9.45 8.17 13.81
C GLU A 19 10.72 8.68 13.10
N GLY A 20 10.61 9.04 11.82
CA GLY A 20 11.71 9.52 11.00
C GLY A 20 12.30 10.84 11.50
N TRP A 21 13.60 11.02 11.30
CA TRP A 21 14.26 12.28 11.67
C TRP A 21 14.13 13.30 10.55
N ARG A 22 13.43 14.41 10.83
CA ARG A 22 13.32 15.52 9.88
C ARG A 22 14.63 16.29 9.79
N VAL A 23 15.10 16.51 8.57
CA VAL A 23 16.34 17.25 8.32
C VAL A 23 16.06 18.75 8.42
N PRO A 24 16.74 19.49 9.33
CA PRO A 24 16.54 20.93 9.48
C PRO A 24 16.73 21.69 8.16
N PHE A 25 15.94 22.75 7.96
CA PHE A 25 15.98 23.60 6.76
C PHE A 25 15.60 22.91 5.44
N THR A 26 15.05 21.69 5.49
CA THR A 26 14.57 20.96 4.31
C THR A 26 13.20 20.33 4.56
N SER A 27 12.53 19.92 3.48
CA SER A 27 11.33 19.09 3.54
C SER A 27 11.65 17.58 3.62
N ASN A 28 12.93 17.21 3.76
CA ASN A 28 13.38 15.82 3.69
C ASN A 28 13.28 15.12 5.05
N LEU A 29 13.08 13.80 4.99
CA LEU A 29 12.96 12.92 6.14
C LEU A 29 13.96 11.78 6.01
N ILE A 30 14.67 11.48 7.10
CA ILE A 30 15.53 10.30 7.21
C ILE A 30 14.71 9.18 7.83
N ILE A 31 14.57 8.07 7.12
CA ILE A 31 13.88 6.86 7.58
C ILE A 31 14.74 5.63 7.35
N ASN A 32 14.40 4.53 8.01
CA ASN A 32 15.01 3.24 7.74
C ASN A 32 14.45 2.68 6.42
N GLU A 33 15.33 2.50 5.44
CA GLU A 33 14.98 2.03 4.10
C GLU A 33 14.38 0.63 4.09
N ASP A 34 14.98 -0.33 4.82
CA ASP A 34 14.51 -1.72 4.86
C ASP A 34 13.05 -1.80 5.36
N LYS A 35 12.74 -1.09 6.45
CA LYS A 35 11.37 -1.01 6.99
C LYS A 35 10.40 -0.37 6.02
N PHE A 36 10.84 0.63 5.26
CA PHE A 36 10.01 1.29 4.27
C PHE A 36 9.69 0.32 3.12
N LEU A 37 10.71 -0.32 2.55
CA LEU A 37 10.55 -1.27 1.44
C LEU A 37 9.67 -2.46 1.82
N ASP A 38 9.81 -3.00 3.04
CA ASP A 38 8.95 -4.07 3.56
C ASP A 38 7.45 -3.68 3.54
N ILE A 39 7.13 -2.43 3.92
CA ILE A 39 5.75 -1.94 3.93
C ILE A 39 5.24 -1.79 2.49
N ILE A 40 6.07 -1.29 1.57
CA ILE A 40 5.72 -1.17 0.14
C ILE A 40 5.43 -2.55 -0.47
N ASP A 41 6.26 -3.56 -0.20
CA ASP A 41 6.09 -4.90 -0.74
C ASP A 41 4.84 -5.60 -0.19
N HIS A 42 4.52 -5.38 1.08
CA HIS A 42 3.24 -5.82 1.65
C HIS A 42 2.04 -5.13 0.98
N MET A 43 2.11 -3.82 0.72
CA MET A 43 1.02 -3.12 0.01
C MET A 43 0.84 -3.66 -1.41
N ARG A 44 1.94 -4.00 -2.07
CA ARG A 44 1.89 -4.60 -3.42
C ARG A 44 1.24 -5.99 -3.42
N THR A 45 1.45 -6.77 -2.36
CA THR A 45 0.92 -8.13 -2.23
C THR A 45 -0.47 -8.21 -1.59
N SER A 46 -0.97 -7.13 -0.99
CA SER A 46 -2.35 -7.03 -0.48
C SER A 46 -3.38 -6.62 -1.54
N ILE A 47 -2.94 -5.98 -2.63
CA ILE A 47 -3.77 -5.57 -3.79
C ILE A 47 -4.29 -6.71 -4.72
N PRO A 48 -3.76 -7.95 -4.78
CA PRO A 48 -4.08 -8.87 -5.86
C PRO A 48 -5.52 -9.38 -5.83
N GLU A 49 -6.21 -9.48 -4.68
CA GLU A 49 -7.58 -10.02 -4.67
C GLU A 49 -8.63 -8.97 -5.07
N GLU A 50 -8.48 -7.71 -4.66
CA GLU A 50 -9.30 -6.58 -5.07
C GLU A 50 -9.13 -6.31 -6.57
N VAL A 51 -7.89 -6.32 -7.07
CA VAL A 51 -7.60 -6.11 -8.49
C VAL A 51 -8.08 -7.28 -9.33
N LYS A 52 -7.91 -8.53 -8.90
CA LYS A 52 -8.49 -9.69 -9.60
C LYS A 52 -10.01 -9.64 -9.63
N ARG A 53 -10.65 -9.21 -8.53
CA ARG A 53 -12.11 -9.00 -8.47
C ARG A 53 -12.56 -7.91 -9.44
N ALA A 54 -11.92 -6.75 -9.42
CA ALA A 54 -12.22 -5.64 -10.34
C ALA A 54 -12.04 -6.05 -11.81
N GLN A 55 -10.92 -6.71 -12.15
CA GLN A 55 -10.67 -7.23 -13.50
C GLN A 55 -11.67 -8.33 -13.92
N ARG A 56 -12.24 -9.09 -12.97
CA ARG A 56 -13.28 -10.08 -13.28
C ARG A 56 -14.61 -9.39 -13.59
N ILE A 57 -15.00 -8.43 -12.76
CA ILE A 57 -16.22 -7.62 -12.96
C ILE A 57 -16.17 -6.89 -14.31
N GLU A 58 -15.03 -6.32 -14.67
CA GLU A 58 -14.88 -5.61 -15.95
C GLU A 58 -15.01 -6.56 -17.15
N ARG A 59 -14.41 -7.75 -17.07
CA ARG A 59 -14.55 -8.78 -18.12
C ARG A 59 -15.98 -9.32 -18.24
N GLU A 60 -16.72 -9.40 -17.14
CA GLU A 60 -18.15 -9.76 -17.18
C GLU A 60 -19.00 -8.67 -17.84
N ARG A 61 -18.70 -7.38 -17.58
CA ARG A 61 -19.38 -6.27 -18.25
C ARG A 61 -19.14 -6.29 -19.75
N GLU A 62 -17.89 -6.49 -20.19
CA GLU A 62 -17.57 -6.60 -21.63
C GLU A 62 -18.33 -7.74 -22.31
N ARG A 63 -18.52 -8.89 -21.64
CA ARG A 63 -19.29 -10.03 -22.17
C ARG A 63 -20.79 -9.78 -22.31
N ILE A 64 -21.37 -8.92 -21.46
CA ILE A 64 -22.81 -8.63 -21.49
C ILE A 64 -23.16 -7.61 -22.59
N ILE A 65 -22.19 -6.78 -22.98
CA ILE A 65 -22.38 -5.70 -23.97
C ILE A 65 -22.06 -6.18 -25.41
N ALA A 66 -21.33 -7.30 -25.56
CA ALA A 66 -20.95 -7.90 -26.84
C ALA A 66 -22.02 -8.83 -27.43
#